data_AF-A0A1C7HU21-F1
#
_entry.id   AF-A0A1C7HU21-F1
#
_cell.length_a   1.000
_cell.length_b   1.000
_cell.length_c   1.000
_cell.angle_alpha   90.00
_cell.angle_beta   90.00
_cell.angle_gamma   90.00
#
_symmetry.space_group_name_H-M   'P 1'
#
loop_
_entity.id
_entity.type
_entity.pdbx_description
1 polymer ?
#
loop_
_entity_poly.entity_id
_entity_poly.type
_entity_poly.pdbx_seq_one_letter_code
_entity_poly.pdbx_strand_id
1 'polypeptide(L)'
;MKGSEQVSNKYSVNYHSGITYEFDNVCEAMKFADNNAGYSQRNITIEDKLGNTIAERTWYGCKDGISLCENPISFGDFGFYDDWCTFDVRERLKS
;
A
#
# COMPACT_ATOMS: atom_id res chain seq x y z
N MET A 1 -1.90 -37.24 9.10
CA MET A 1 -2.35 -35.88 9.46
C MET A 1 -1.27 -34.91 9.00
N LYS A 2 -1.43 -34.25 7.85
CA LYS A 2 -0.50 -33.19 7.44
C LYS A 2 -0.94 -31.92 8.17
N GLY A 3 -0.12 -31.44 9.08
CA GLY A 3 -0.32 -30.16 9.74
C GLY A 3 -0.46 -29.09 8.67
N SER A 4 -1.54 -28.32 8.76
CA SER A 4 -1.70 -27.10 7.98
C SER A 4 -0.55 -26.16 8.37
N GLU A 5 0.45 -26.11 7.51
CA GLU A 5 1.53 -25.13 7.59
C GLU A 5 0.86 -23.75 7.52
N GLN A 6 0.80 -23.08 8.67
CA GLN A 6 0.39 -21.69 8.76
C GLN A 6 1.46 -20.88 8.01
N VAL A 7 1.26 -20.71 6.70
CA VAL A 7 2.16 -19.88 5.91
C VAL A 7 2.01 -18.46 6.45
N SER A 8 3.06 -17.89 7.04
CA SER A 8 3.00 -16.51 7.53
C SER A 8 2.60 -15.61 6.38
N ASN A 9 1.51 -14.87 6.55
CA ASN A 9 1.10 -13.84 5.60
C ASN A 9 2.02 -12.64 5.79
N LYS A 10 3.19 -12.69 5.15
CA LYS A 10 4.07 -11.52 5.04
C LYS A 10 3.48 -10.54 4.04
N TYR A 11 3.58 -9.27 4.37
CA TYR A 11 3.17 -8.13 3.55
C TYR A 11 4.39 -7.24 3.33
N SER A 12 4.57 -6.78 2.10
CA SER A 12 5.71 -5.95 1.72
C SER A 12 5.25 -4.54 1.38
N VAL A 13 5.82 -3.55 2.06
CA VAL A 13 5.71 -2.14 1.66
C VAL A 13 6.70 -1.89 0.53
N ASN A 14 6.22 -1.38 -0.60
CA ASN A 14 7.02 -1.06 -1.76
C ASN A 14 6.80 0.40 -2.17
N TYR A 15 7.86 1.20 -2.10
CA TYR A 15 7.87 2.59 -2.58
C TYR A 15 8.38 2.70 -4.03
N HIS A 16 8.56 1.57 -4.71
CA HIS A 16 9.14 1.45 -6.06
C HIS A 16 10.54 2.06 -6.19
N SER A 17 11.33 2.02 -5.11
CA SER A 17 12.72 2.49 -5.04
C SER A 17 13.75 1.37 -5.21
N GLY A 18 13.31 0.11 -5.35
CA GLY A 18 14.17 -1.07 -5.34
C GLY A 18 14.41 -1.68 -3.96
N ILE A 19 13.80 -1.12 -2.90
CA ILE A 19 13.83 -1.65 -1.53
C ILE A 19 12.39 -1.88 -1.06
N THR A 20 12.17 -3.01 -0.40
CA THR A 20 10.90 -3.36 0.25
C THR A 20 11.10 -3.61 1.74
N TYR A 21 10.02 -3.42 2.52
CA TYR A 21 10.00 -3.67 3.96
C TYR A 21 8.90 -4.65 4.31
N GLU A 22 9.23 -5.74 5.00
CA GLU A 22 8.30 -6.82 5.29
C GLU A 22 7.67 -6.70 6.69
N PHE A 23 6.38 -7.05 6.77
CA PHE A 23 5.58 -7.01 7.99
C PHE A 23 4.68 -8.25 8.08
N ASP A 24 4.34 -8.68 9.30
CA ASP A 24 3.38 -9.77 9.53
C ASP A 24 1.91 -9.30 9.54
N ASN A 25 1.69 -7.98 9.53
CA ASN A 25 0.38 -7.37 9.64
C ASN A 25 0.23 -6.23 8.61
N VAL A 26 -0.85 -6.28 7.83
CA VAL A 26 -1.14 -5.28 6.79
C VAL A 26 -1.36 -3.88 7.37
N CYS A 27 -2.03 -3.76 8.51
CA CYS A 27 -2.25 -2.47 9.16
C CYS A 27 -0.94 -1.86 9.67
N GLU A 28 -0.02 -2.68 10.19
CA GLU A 28 1.32 -2.22 10.57
C GLU A 28 2.12 -1.78 9.34
N ALA A 29 2.03 -2.52 8.23
CA ALA A 29 2.65 -2.16 6.96
C ALA A 29 2.13 -0.81 6.44
N MET A 30 0.81 -0.60 6.42
CA MET A 30 0.18 0.66 6.02
C MET A 30 0.60 1.83 6.92
N LYS A 31 0.65 1.62 8.24
CA LYS A 31 1.08 2.65 9.19
C LYS A 31 2.57 2.99 8.99
N PHE A 32 3.41 1.99 8.76
CA PHE A 32 4.82 2.21 8.43
C PHE A 32 4.97 2.98 7.12
N ALA A 33 4.17 2.62 6.10
CA ALA A 33 4.12 3.29 4.81
C ALA A 33 3.79 4.78 4.95
N ASP A 34 2.71 5.11 5.69
CA ASP A 34 2.31 6.51 5.90
C ASP A 34 3.39 7.31 6.65
N ASN A 35 4.00 6.73 7.69
CA ASN A 35 5.03 7.41 8.49
C ASN A 35 6.34 7.67 7.73
N ASN A 36 6.61 6.90 6.67
CA ASN A 36 7.83 7.00 5.87
C ASN A 36 7.54 7.46 4.43
N ALA A 37 6.33 7.95 4.15
CA ALA A 37 5.95 8.46 2.85
C ALA A 37 6.86 9.64 2.48
N GLY A 38 7.55 9.52 1.35
CA GLY A 38 8.40 10.56 0.77
C GLY A 38 7.85 11.02 -0.57
N TYR A 39 8.42 12.11 -1.11
CA TYR A 39 8.06 12.62 -2.44
C TYR A 39 8.68 11.75 -3.54
N SER A 40 8.11 10.57 -3.80
CA SER A 40 8.60 9.63 -4.82
C SER A 40 7.95 9.82 -6.18
N GLN A 41 6.82 10.55 -6.25
CA GLN A 41 5.96 10.66 -7.43
C GLN A 41 5.49 9.30 -7.98
N ARG A 42 5.45 8.28 -7.10
CA ARG A 42 4.99 6.92 -7.38
C ARG A 42 4.00 6.54 -6.29
N ASN A 43 3.08 5.63 -6.63
CA ASN A 43 2.19 5.00 -5.66
C ASN A 43 3.01 4.27 -4.57
N ILE A 44 2.40 4.06 -3.41
CA ILE A 44 2.95 3.19 -2.37
C ILE A 44 2.07 1.94 -2.35
N THR A 45 2.65 0.77 -2.60
CA THR A 45 1.90 -0.49 -2.62
C THR A 45 2.21 -1.33 -1.39
N ILE A 46 1.19 -2.03 -0.91
CA ILE A 46 1.33 -3.17 -0.01
C ILE A 46 1.04 -4.42 -0.83
N GLU A 47 2.03 -5.31 -0.88
CA GLU A 47 1.98 -6.53 -1.68
C GLU A 47 1.94 -7.76 -0.76
N ASP A 48 1.21 -8.81 -1.18
CA ASP A 48 1.28 -10.12 -0.53
C ASP A 48 2.58 -10.87 -0.92
N LYS A 49 2.81 -12.03 -0.31
CA LYS A 49 3.97 -12.89 -0.61
C LYS A 49 4.07 -13.36 -2.07
N LEU A 50 2.99 -13.25 -2.85
CA LEU A 50 2.96 -13.63 -4.27
C LEU A 50 3.22 -12.41 -5.17
N GLY A 51 3.43 -11.22 -4.60
CA GLY A 51 3.61 -9.96 -5.32
C GLY A 51 2.29 -9.32 -5.77
N ASN A 52 1.14 -9.79 -5.28
CA ASN A 52 -0.12 -9.13 -5.59
C ASN A 52 -0.31 -7.90 -4.72
N THR A 53 -0.61 -6.75 -5.33
CA THR A 53 -1.05 -5.57 -4.58
C THR A 53 -2.39 -5.83 -3.92
N ILE A 54 -2.42 -5.65 -2.60
CA ILE A 54 -3.61 -5.78 -1.74
C ILE A 54 -4.05 -4.45 -1.13
N ALA A 55 -3.16 -3.46 -1.10
CA ALA A 55 -3.50 -2.08 -0.74
C ALA A 55 -2.58 -1.11 -1.48
N GLU A 56 -3.08 0.08 -1.78
CA GLU A 56 -2.33 1.13 -2.46
C GLU A 56 -2.67 2.51 -1.88
N ARG A 57 -1.65 3.37 -1.73
CA ARG A 57 -1.83 4.82 -1.73
C ARG A 57 -1.45 5.38 -3.10
N THR A 58 -2.44 5.93 -3.80
CA THR A 58 -2.24 6.49 -5.13
C THR A 58 -1.63 7.88 -5.03
N TRP A 59 -0.62 8.15 -5.84
CA TRP A 59 0.00 9.47 -5.97
C TRP A 59 -0.72 10.32 -7.02
N TYR A 60 -1.07 11.55 -6.66
CA TYR A 60 -1.59 12.57 -7.56
C TYR A 60 -0.60 13.73 -7.67
N GLY A 61 -0.18 14.07 -8.89
CA GLY A 61 0.82 15.12 -9.18
C GLY A 61 0.28 16.56 -9.20
N CYS A 62 -0.87 16.81 -8.57
CA CYS A 62 -1.45 18.13 -8.35
C CYS A 62 -2.34 18.08 -7.10
N LYS A 63 -2.90 19.21 -6.67
CA LYS A 63 -3.82 19.28 -5.52
C LYS A 63 -5.28 19.02 -5.87
N ASP A 64 -5.60 18.80 -7.14
CA ASP A 64 -6.98 18.65 -7.57
C ASP A 64 -7.57 17.38 -6.91
N GLY A 65 -8.70 17.55 -6.22
CA GLY A 65 -9.37 16.45 -5.53
C GLY A 65 -8.90 16.17 -4.09
N ILE A 66 -7.83 16.79 -3.59
CA ILE A 66 -7.32 16.51 -2.23
C ILE A 66 -8.34 16.77 -1.11
N SER A 67 -9.28 17.69 -1.33
CA SER A 67 -10.35 18.02 -0.37
C SER A 67 -11.43 16.94 -0.28
N LEU A 68 -11.43 15.97 -1.19
CA LEU A 68 -12.33 14.82 -1.18
C LEU A 68 -11.78 13.65 -0.37
N CYS A 69 -10.49 13.67 -0.03
CA CYS A 69 -9.80 12.63 0.73
C CYS A 69 -10.03 12.81 2.24
N GLU A 70 -10.19 11.71 2.96
CA GLU A 70 -10.35 11.72 4.42
C GLU A 70 -9.02 11.92 5.16
N ASN A 71 -7.95 11.29 4.68
CA ASN A 71 -6.62 11.32 5.29
C ASN A 71 -5.50 11.38 4.23
N PRO A 72 -5.42 12.44 3.42
CA PRO A 72 -4.39 12.59 2.40
C PRO A 72 -3.03 12.92 3.02
N ILE A 73 -1.95 12.49 2.34
CA ILE A 73 -0.58 12.92 2.66
C ILE A 73 -0.16 13.99 1.64
N SER A 74 -0.20 15.26 2.03
CA SER A 74 0.09 16.38 1.13
C SER A 74 1.58 16.72 1.06
N PHE A 75 2.08 16.94 -0.17
CA PHE A 75 3.43 17.40 -0.45
C PHE A 75 3.40 18.82 -1.03
N GLY A 76 2.82 19.76 -0.27
CA GLY A 76 2.63 21.13 -0.74
C GLY A 76 1.88 21.16 -2.06
N ASP A 77 2.25 22.06 -2.97
CA ASP A 77 1.60 22.22 -4.29
C ASP A 77 2.01 21.16 -5.33
N PHE A 78 2.93 20.26 -4.98
CA PHE A 78 3.47 19.28 -5.93
C PHE A 78 2.61 18.01 -6.06
N GLY A 79 1.71 17.77 -5.11
CA GLY A 79 0.84 16.61 -5.14
C GLY A 79 0.48 16.09 -3.75
N PHE A 80 -0.22 14.95 -3.74
CA PHE A 80 -0.60 14.25 -2.53
C PHE A 80 -0.75 12.75 -2.76
N TYR A 81 -0.67 11.98 -1.69
CA TYR A 81 -1.20 10.63 -1.66
C TYR A 81 -2.65 10.64 -1.19
N ASP A 82 -3.52 9.97 -1.94
CA ASP A 82 -4.92 9.72 -1.59
C ASP A 82 -5.04 8.65 -0.48
N ASP A 83 -6.25 8.42 0.01
CA ASP A 83 -6.58 7.40 0.99
C ASP A 83 -6.19 5.99 0.54
N TRP A 84 -6.05 5.08 1.51
CA TRP A 84 -5.73 3.68 1.20
C TRP A 84 -6.88 3.01 0.44
N CYS A 85 -6.60 2.53 -0.76
CA CYS A 85 -7.49 1.65 -1.50
C CYS A 85 -7.09 0.19 -1.27
N THR A 86 -7.97 -0.61 -0.68
CA THR A 86 -7.73 -2.05 -0.43
C THR A 86 -8.40 -2.91 -1.50
N PHE A 87 -7.68 -3.93 -1.99
CA PHE A 87 -8.17 -4.88 -2.97
C PHE A 87 -8.49 -6.22 -2.28
N ASP A 88 -9.73 -6.67 -2.34
CA ASP A 88 -10.08 -8.00 -1.83
C ASP A 88 -9.52 -9.09 -2.77
N VAL A 89 -8.54 -9.83 -2.27
CA VAL A 89 -7.90 -10.94 -2.98
C VAL A 89 -8.88 -12.09 -3.28
N ARG A 90 -10.03 -12.18 -2.60
CA ARG A 90 -11.03 -13.24 -2.80
C ARG A 90 -11.77 -13.14 -4.14
N GLU A 91 -11.80 -11.97 -4.76
CA GLU A 91 -12.48 -11.75 -6.05
C GLU A 91 -11.63 -12.18 -7.25
N ARG A 92 -10.30 -12.29 -7.11
CA ARG A 92 -9.36 -12.62 -8.21
C ARG A 92 -9.30 -14.11 -8.58
N LEU A 93 -9.91 -15.00 -7.80
CA LEU A 93 -9.92 -16.46 -8.06
C LEU A 93 -11.22 -16.96 -8.74
N LYS A 94 -12.10 -16.05 -9.19
CA LYS A 94 -13.36 -16.40 -9.87
C LYS A 94 -13.34 -16.19 -11.38
N SER A 95 -12.21 -15.77 -11.97
CA SER A 95 -12.05 -15.57 -13.42
C SER A 95 -11.18 -16.64 -14.06
#